data_AF-A0AAQ3M6Q7-F1
#
_entry.id   AF-A0AAQ3M6Q7-F1
#
_cell.length_a   1.000
_cell.length_b   1.000
_cell.length_c   1.000
_cell.angle_alpha   90.00
_cell.angle_beta   90.00
_cell.angle_gamma   90.00
#
_symmetry.space_group_name_H-M   'P 1'
#
loop_
_entity.id
_entity.type
_entity.pdbx_description
1 polymer ?
#
loop_
_entity_poly.entity_id
_entity_poly.type
_entity_poly.pdbx_seq_one_letter_code
_entity_poly.pdbx_strand_id
1 'polypeptide(L)'
;MENPVEDITGVIHKLTQGSPHVQEKAINTYFTPNASFTHPFCRTGSFEGSRLLIHAIFRWYKILSPTIDLTVKSVAFDKTNLLLYVTISQVFSIWLIPFYRAPVTLTTVLQLHKPPHTSKYYIQSQNDLYQVDQFVRFVAPWGIGSTLVILWHLVATFFCVLGAVLFVPVTWVEQRRANSKVDGRNEGEETGDRVVEASRSWVQQFGDIHLFKRD
;
A
#
# COMPACT_ATOMS: atom_id res chain seq x y z
N MET A 1 13.64 6.99 13.36
CA MET A 1 14.34 5.76 12.96
C MET A 1 15.52 6.15 12.11
N GLU A 2 16.68 5.56 12.34
CA GLU A 2 17.87 5.79 11.50
C GLU A 2 17.88 4.77 10.35
N ASN A 3 17.56 3.52 10.65
CA ASN A 3 17.31 2.47 9.67
C ASN A 3 15.87 1.94 9.82
N PRO A 4 14.90 2.39 9.01
CA PRO A 4 13.51 1.98 9.16
C PRO A 4 13.29 0.46 9.11
N VAL A 5 14.10 -0.28 8.35
CA VAL A 5 13.92 -1.75 8.22
C VAL A 5 14.32 -2.47 9.50
N GLU A 6 15.42 -2.04 10.13
CA GLU A 6 15.93 -2.64 11.37
C GLU A 6 15.20 -2.13 12.61
N ASP A 7 14.86 -0.83 12.63
CA ASP A 7 14.31 -0.17 13.82
C ASP A 7 12.83 -0.48 14.04
N ILE A 8 12.04 -0.68 12.98
CA ILE A 8 10.57 -0.63 13.07
C ILE A 8 9.99 -1.72 13.95
N THR A 9 10.58 -2.92 13.97
CA THR A 9 10.17 -4.01 14.84
C THR A 9 10.22 -3.57 16.31
N GLY A 10 11.33 -2.94 16.72
CA GLY A 10 11.47 -2.40 18.07
C GLY A 10 10.49 -1.26 18.37
N VAL A 11 10.15 -0.43 17.37
CA VAL A 11 9.12 0.60 17.52
C VAL A 11 7.74 -0.02 17.76
N ILE A 12 7.34 -1.01 16.96
CA ILE A 12 6.05 -1.70 17.10
C ILE A 12 5.93 -2.37 18.46
N HIS A 13 6.98 -3.05 18.95
CA HIS A 13 6.97 -3.64 20.29
C HIS A 13 6.82 -2.58 21.39
N LYS A 14 7.50 -1.43 21.29
CA LYS A 14 7.31 -0.33 22.25
C LYS A 14 5.88 0.22 22.22
N LEU A 15 5.28 0.32 21.04
CA LEU A 15 3.92 0.83 20.86
C LEU A 15 2.85 -0.13 21.38
N THR A 16 3.04 -1.45 21.26
CA THR A 16 1.98 -2.44 21.54
C THR A 16 2.21 -3.17 22.86
N GLN A 17 3.44 -3.59 23.12
CA GLN A 17 3.81 -4.41 24.29
C GLN A 17 4.44 -3.58 25.41
N GLY A 18 4.98 -2.39 25.13
CA GLY A 18 5.53 -1.48 26.12
C GLY A 18 4.55 -1.05 27.22
N SER A 19 5.09 -0.52 28.33
CA SER A 19 4.28 0.15 29.35
C SER A 19 3.64 1.44 28.80
N PRO A 20 2.58 1.99 29.43
CA PRO A 20 1.96 3.24 28.95
C PRO A 20 2.97 4.38 28.75
N HIS A 21 3.96 4.51 29.65
CA HIS A 21 5.01 5.51 29.52
C HIS A 21 5.96 5.24 28.34
N VAL A 22 6.34 3.97 28.12
CA VAL A 22 7.19 3.58 26.97
C VAL A 22 6.44 3.80 25.65
N GLN A 23 5.15 3.47 25.61
CA GLN A 23 4.27 3.69 24.46
C GLN A 23 4.17 5.19 24.14
N GLU A 24 3.87 6.02 25.14
CA GLU A 24 3.81 7.48 25.00
C GLU A 24 5.14 8.06 24.46
N LYS A 25 6.27 7.65 25.07
CA LYS A 25 7.60 8.07 24.63
C LYS A 25 7.89 7.64 23.20
N ALA A 26 7.49 6.44 22.81
CA ALA A 26 7.66 5.95 21.44
C ALA A 26 6.84 6.78 20.45
N ILE A 27 5.58 7.09 20.76
CA ILE A 27 4.75 7.97 19.90
C ILE A 27 5.43 9.34 19.73
N ASN A 28 5.88 9.95 20.83
CA ASN A 28 6.53 11.26 20.76
C ASN A 28 7.88 11.25 20.01
N THR A 29 8.59 10.12 20.03
CA THR A 29 9.91 9.97 19.38
C THR A 29 9.79 9.69 17.90
N TYR A 30 8.82 8.85 17.50
CA TYR A 30 8.78 8.29 16.15
C TYR A 30 7.69 8.91 15.27
N PHE A 31 6.64 9.52 15.81
CA PHE A 31 5.56 10.14 15.03
C PHE A 31 5.74 11.65 14.92
N THR A 32 5.41 12.21 13.76
CA THR A 32 5.37 13.68 13.58
C THR A 32 4.22 14.30 14.38
N PRO A 33 4.30 15.59 14.76
CA PRO A 33 3.24 16.25 15.54
C PRO A 33 1.86 16.24 14.87
N ASN A 34 1.83 16.22 13.54
CA ASN A 34 0.65 16.18 12.69
C ASN A 34 0.41 14.81 12.05
N ALA A 35 0.95 13.73 12.65
CA ALA A 35 0.81 12.39 12.12
C ALA A 35 -0.65 11.94 12.08
N SER A 36 -0.97 11.10 11.09
CA SER A 36 -2.29 10.50 10.92
C SER A 36 -2.29 9.01 11.19
N PHE A 37 -3.43 8.50 11.64
CA PHE A 37 -3.66 7.09 11.91
C PHE A 37 -5.00 6.68 11.30
N THR A 38 -5.00 5.58 10.57
CA THR A 38 -6.19 4.94 9.98
C THR A 38 -6.20 3.47 10.37
N HIS A 39 -7.31 3.06 10.98
CA HIS A 39 -7.61 1.70 11.37
C HIS A 39 -9.06 1.40 10.99
N PRO A 40 -9.48 0.14 10.80
CA PRO A 40 -10.85 -0.17 10.39
C PRO A 40 -11.96 0.45 11.25
N PHE A 41 -11.69 0.71 12.53
CA PHE A 41 -12.68 1.24 13.47
C PHE A 41 -12.52 2.72 13.81
N CYS A 42 -11.38 3.34 13.49
CA CYS A 42 -11.12 4.72 13.85
C CYS A 42 -10.08 5.38 12.93
N ARG A 43 -10.14 6.71 12.85
CA ARG A 43 -9.23 7.53 12.06
C ARG A 43 -9.01 8.87 12.76
N THR A 44 -7.79 9.41 12.67
CA THR A 44 -7.45 10.70 13.28
C THR A 44 -7.44 11.87 12.28
N GLY A 45 -7.15 11.61 11.00
CA GLY A 45 -6.80 12.68 10.05
C GLY A 45 -5.38 13.23 10.27
N SER A 46 -4.97 14.22 9.46
CA SER A 46 -3.65 14.84 9.47
C SER A 46 -3.79 16.35 9.67
N PHE A 47 -3.46 16.84 10.87
CA PHE A 47 -3.49 18.28 11.22
C PHE A 47 -2.58 18.53 12.42
N GLU A 48 -2.16 19.78 12.67
CA GLU A 48 -1.27 20.08 13.80
C GLU A 48 -1.88 19.63 15.14
N GLY A 49 -1.14 18.79 15.87
CA GLY A 49 -1.59 18.19 17.14
C GLY A 49 -2.40 16.90 17.00
N SER A 50 -2.68 16.40 15.78
CA SER A 50 -3.40 15.13 15.57
C SER A 50 -2.71 13.93 16.24
N ARG A 51 -1.41 14.02 16.53
CA ARG A 51 -0.67 13.03 17.34
C ARG A 51 -1.28 12.79 18.72
N LEU A 52 -1.99 13.76 19.32
CA LEU A 52 -2.70 13.55 20.59
C LEU A 52 -3.82 12.52 20.49
N LEU A 53 -4.48 12.43 19.33
CA LEU A 53 -5.50 11.39 19.09
C LEU A 53 -4.83 10.00 18.99
N ILE A 54 -3.64 9.92 18.40
CA ILE A 54 -2.85 8.69 18.33
C ILE A 54 -2.50 8.20 19.75
N HIS A 55 -2.08 9.11 20.64
CA HIS A 55 -1.88 8.79 22.06
C HIS A 55 -3.13 8.21 22.71
N ALA A 56 -4.28 8.83 22.52
CA ALA A 56 -5.54 8.35 23.08
C ALA A 56 -5.93 6.96 22.55
N ILE A 57 -5.75 6.71 21.25
CA ILE A 57 -6.06 5.43 20.60
C ILE A 57 -5.15 4.31 21.14
N PHE A 58 -3.83 4.51 21.13
CA PHE A 58 -2.89 3.49 21.61
C PHE A 58 -3.06 3.18 23.10
N ARG A 59 -3.36 4.21 23.91
CA ARG A 59 -3.69 4.02 25.34
C ARG A 59 -4.98 3.23 25.49
N TRP A 60 -6.01 3.52 24.70
CA TRP A 60 -7.26 2.78 24.72
C TRP A 60 -7.08 1.31 24.32
N TYR A 61 -6.29 1.03 23.28
CA TYR A 61 -5.97 -0.34 22.88
C TYR A 61 -5.23 -1.11 23.98
N LYS A 62 -4.33 -0.45 24.72
CA LYS A 62 -3.66 -1.05 25.89
C LYS A 62 -4.63 -1.34 27.04
N ILE A 63 -5.63 -0.47 27.25
CA ILE A 63 -6.69 -0.72 28.25
C ILE A 63 -7.54 -1.92 27.83
N LEU A 64 -7.93 -2.01 26.55
CA LEU A 64 -8.73 -3.12 26.03
C LEU A 64 -7.97 -4.45 26.04
N SER A 65 -6.67 -4.41 25.75
CA SER A 65 -5.82 -5.59 25.67
C SER A 65 -4.46 -5.31 26.33
N PRO A 66 -4.37 -5.48 27.67
CA PRO A 66 -3.14 -5.16 28.41
C PRO A 66 -1.97 -6.04 28.02
N THR A 67 -2.27 -7.30 27.67
CA THR A 67 -1.31 -8.30 27.19
C THR A 67 -1.65 -8.67 25.75
N ILE A 68 -0.68 -8.46 24.85
CA ILE A 68 -0.83 -8.74 23.43
C ILE A 68 0.40 -9.55 23.00
N ASP A 69 0.17 -10.70 22.40
CA ASP A 69 1.21 -11.43 21.68
C ASP A 69 1.28 -10.91 20.25
N LEU A 70 2.47 -10.52 19.81
CA LEU A 70 2.70 -9.86 18.54
C LEU A 70 4.03 -10.33 17.94
N THR A 71 3.98 -10.69 16.66
CA THR A 71 5.14 -11.05 15.85
C THR A 71 5.15 -10.24 14.56
N VAL A 72 6.24 -9.53 14.30
CA VAL A 72 6.51 -8.93 12.98
C VAL A 72 6.94 -10.04 12.02
N LYS A 73 6.20 -10.22 10.92
CA LYS A 73 6.41 -11.30 9.94
C LYS A 73 7.30 -10.85 8.79
N SER A 74 7.14 -9.63 8.32
CA SER A 74 7.93 -9.07 7.23
C SER A 74 8.00 -7.55 7.31
N VAL A 75 9.10 -7.00 6.78
CA VAL A 75 9.33 -5.56 6.66
C VAL A 75 9.85 -5.30 5.25
N ALA A 76 9.23 -4.38 4.52
CA ALA A 76 9.68 -3.96 3.20
C ALA A 76 9.66 -2.43 3.11
N PHE A 77 10.79 -1.83 2.71
CA PHE A 77 10.92 -0.39 2.62
C PHE A 77 11.05 0.07 1.17
N ASP A 78 10.03 0.75 0.67
CA ASP A 78 10.07 1.51 -0.56
C ASP A 78 10.69 2.89 -0.28
N LYS A 79 11.99 3.00 -0.57
CA LYS A 79 12.77 4.23 -0.36
C LYS A 79 12.33 5.37 -1.28
N THR A 80 11.83 5.06 -2.46
CA THR A 80 11.45 6.06 -3.47
C THR A 80 10.21 6.81 -3.02
N ASN A 81 9.20 6.08 -2.54
CA ASN A 81 7.94 6.66 -2.07
C ASN A 81 7.92 6.91 -0.55
N LEU A 82 8.99 6.55 0.15
CA LEU A 82 9.10 6.62 1.62
C LEU A 82 8.00 5.82 2.33
N LEU A 83 7.64 4.66 1.78
CA LEU A 83 6.61 3.78 2.32
C LEU A 83 7.26 2.55 2.97
N LEU A 84 6.93 2.32 4.24
CA LEU A 84 7.38 1.14 4.98
C LEU A 84 6.18 0.21 5.22
N TYR A 85 6.25 -0.97 4.62
CA TYR A 85 5.25 -2.01 4.77
C TYR A 85 5.69 -2.97 5.86
N VAL A 86 4.81 -3.22 6.82
CA VAL A 86 5.08 -4.14 7.92
C VAL A 86 3.91 -5.10 8.06
N THR A 87 4.15 -6.38 7.86
CA THR A 87 3.15 -7.41 8.13
C THR A 87 3.30 -7.89 9.56
N ILE A 88 2.20 -7.85 10.32
CA ILE A 88 2.15 -8.14 11.74
C ILE A 88 1.11 -9.23 11.96
N SER A 89 1.48 -10.24 12.75
CA SER A 89 0.54 -11.21 13.30
C SER A 89 0.40 -10.93 14.79
N GLN A 90 -0.83 -10.75 15.26
CA GLN A 90 -1.10 -10.45 16.67
C GLN A 90 -2.30 -11.25 17.17
N VAL A 91 -2.28 -11.58 18.45
CA VAL A 91 -3.42 -12.20 19.15
C VAL A 91 -4.02 -11.16 20.07
N PHE A 92 -5.19 -10.65 19.69
CA PHE A 92 -5.91 -9.67 20.49
C PHE A 92 -6.81 -10.37 21.51
N SER A 93 -6.70 -10.00 22.77
CA SER A 93 -7.58 -10.50 23.85
C SER A 93 -8.22 -9.33 24.59
N ILE A 94 -9.55 -9.35 24.73
CA ILE A 94 -10.29 -8.32 25.45
C ILE A 94 -10.35 -8.73 26.92
N TRP A 95 -9.73 -7.96 27.81
CA TRP A 95 -9.60 -8.35 29.23
C TRP A 95 -10.96 -8.55 29.94
N LEU A 96 -11.99 -7.82 29.49
CA LEU A 96 -13.34 -7.88 30.06
C LEU A 96 -14.15 -9.12 29.60
N ILE A 97 -13.74 -9.78 28.51
CA ILE A 97 -14.47 -10.93 27.95
C ILE A 97 -13.64 -12.19 28.19
N PRO A 98 -14.01 -13.05 29.16
CA PRO A 98 -13.26 -14.25 29.46
C PRO A 98 -13.17 -15.18 28.24
N PHE A 99 -11.99 -15.76 28.02
CA PHE A 99 -11.66 -16.66 26.90
C PHE A 99 -11.71 -16.05 25.49
N TYR A 100 -11.94 -14.75 25.33
CA TYR A 100 -11.90 -14.12 24.01
C TYR A 100 -10.45 -13.97 23.51
N ARG A 101 -10.15 -14.60 22.37
CA ARG A 101 -8.89 -14.46 21.64
C ARG A 101 -9.17 -14.37 20.15
N ALA A 102 -8.67 -13.31 19.52
CA ALA A 102 -8.79 -13.07 18.10
C ALA A 102 -7.39 -13.02 17.46
N PRO A 103 -6.90 -14.14 16.88
CA PRO A 103 -5.70 -14.11 16.08
C PRO A 103 -5.98 -13.37 14.78
N VAL A 104 -5.24 -12.30 14.54
CA VAL A 104 -5.37 -11.47 13.35
C VAL A 104 -4.02 -11.22 12.71
N THR A 105 -4.03 -11.11 11.38
CA THR A 105 -2.87 -10.66 10.61
C THR A 105 -3.26 -9.38 9.89
N LEU A 106 -2.41 -8.38 9.98
CA LEU A 106 -2.60 -7.08 9.34
C LEU A 106 -1.31 -6.67 8.63
N THR A 107 -1.46 -5.83 7.63
CA THR A 107 -0.34 -5.12 7.01
C THR A 107 -0.46 -3.64 7.32
N THR A 108 0.48 -3.12 8.10
CA THR A 108 0.58 -1.69 8.36
C THR A 108 1.41 -1.04 7.28
N VAL A 109 0.85 -0.02 6.65
CA VAL A 109 1.56 0.86 5.71
C VAL A 109 1.90 2.15 6.43
N LEU A 110 3.19 2.40 6.61
CA LEU A 110 3.71 3.61 7.24
C LEU A 110 4.25 4.56 6.18
N GLN A 111 3.63 5.73 6.04
CA GLN A 111 4.25 6.83 5.30
C GLN A 111 5.30 7.46 6.19
N LEU A 112 6.55 7.43 5.74
CA LEU A 112 7.66 8.07 6.43
C LEU A 112 7.87 9.49 5.90
N HIS A 113 8.30 10.36 6.80
CA HIS A 113 8.78 11.70 6.51
C HIS A 113 10.23 11.82 6.98
N LYS A 114 11.09 12.36 6.12
CA LYS A 114 12.49 12.67 6.43
C LYS A 114 12.69 14.17 6.29
N PRO A 115 12.76 14.92 7.40
CA PRO A 115 13.02 16.34 7.36
C PRO A 115 14.37 16.65 6.68
N PRO A 116 14.49 17.81 6.00
CA PRO A 116 15.77 18.29 5.52
C PRO A 116 16.81 18.31 6.66
N HIS A 117 18.06 17.99 6.34
CA HIS A 117 19.19 18.01 7.29
C HIS A 117 19.13 17.00 8.45
N THR A 118 18.17 16.08 8.46
CA THR A 118 18.12 15.00 9.46
C THR A 118 18.32 13.64 8.79
N SER A 119 19.11 12.76 9.41
CA SER A 119 19.24 11.36 8.99
C SER A 119 18.04 10.48 9.39
N LYS A 120 17.16 11.00 10.25
CA LYS A 120 16.07 10.27 10.90
C LYS A 120 14.77 10.33 10.11
N TYR A 121 14.12 9.19 10.04
CA TYR A 121 12.77 9.00 9.54
C TYR A 121 11.76 9.06 10.69
N TYR A 122 10.63 9.73 10.43
CA TYR A 122 9.47 9.84 11.30
C TYR A 122 8.24 9.28 10.60
N ILE A 123 7.28 8.78 11.37
CA ILE A 123 6.01 8.26 10.88
C ILE A 123 5.05 9.45 10.72
N GLN A 124 4.64 9.73 9.48
CA GLN A 124 3.68 10.78 9.12
C GLN A 124 2.26 10.22 8.99
N SER A 125 2.14 8.98 8.53
CA SER A 125 0.86 8.29 8.45
C SER A 125 1.04 6.82 8.78
N GLN A 126 0.09 6.26 9.51
CA GLN A 126 -0.05 4.84 9.73
C GLN A 126 -1.42 4.38 9.23
N ASN A 127 -1.42 3.42 8.31
CA ASN A 127 -2.64 2.80 7.80
C ASN A 127 -2.61 1.29 8.03
N ASP A 128 -3.49 0.80 8.90
CA ASP A 128 -3.55 -0.62 9.26
C ASP A 128 -4.57 -1.34 8.38
N LEU A 129 -4.07 -2.15 7.45
CA LEU A 129 -4.88 -2.92 6.50
C LEU A 129 -5.16 -4.31 7.07
N TYR A 130 -6.42 -4.52 7.46
CA TYR A 130 -6.94 -5.82 7.86
C TYR A 130 -7.59 -6.50 6.67
N GLN A 131 -7.48 -7.82 6.58
CA GLN A 131 -8.34 -8.58 5.68
C GLN A 131 -9.80 -8.51 6.19
N VAL A 132 -10.76 -8.46 5.26
CA VAL A 132 -12.18 -8.26 5.58
C VAL A 132 -12.70 -9.35 6.53
N ASP A 133 -12.26 -10.59 6.36
CA ASP A 133 -12.62 -11.71 7.24
C ASP A 133 -12.10 -11.55 8.67
N GLN A 134 -10.97 -10.84 8.86
CA GLN A 134 -10.39 -10.56 10.17
C GLN A 134 -11.19 -9.49 10.93
N PHE A 135 -11.71 -8.49 10.22
CA PHE A 135 -12.61 -7.50 10.80
C PHE A 135 -13.89 -8.14 11.34
N VAL A 136 -14.49 -9.06 10.57
CA VAL A 136 -15.76 -9.70 10.98
C VAL A 136 -15.57 -10.52 12.27
N ARG A 137 -14.38 -11.07 12.54
CA ARG A 137 -14.09 -11.79 13.81
C ARG A 137 -14.21 -10.90 15.05
N PHE A 138 -14.05 -9.59 14.92
CA PHE A 138 -14.25 -8.65 16.03
C PHE A 138 -15.73 -8.41 16.35
N VAL A 139 -16.63 -8.53 15.36
CA VAL A 139 -18.06 -8.23 15.50
C VAL A 139 -18.93 -9.50 15.65
N ALA A 140 -18.53 -10.59 14.99
CA ALA A 140 -19.17 -11.89 15.03
C ALA A 140 -18.13 -12.97 15.39
N PRO A 141 -17.91 -13.25 16.69
CA PRO A 141 -16.96 -14.25 17.16
C PRO A 141 -17.42 -15.68 16.81
N TRP A 142 -16.60 -16.69 17.15
CA TRP A 142 -16.90 -18.12 16.94
C TRP A 142 -16.99 -18.59 15.48
N GLY A 143 -16.44 -17.82 14.53
CA GLY A 143 -16.24 -18.27 13.14
C GLY A 143 -17.47 -18.13 12.23
N ILE A 144 -18.65 -17.81 12.77
CA ILE A 144 -19.87 -17.56 11.99
C ILE A 144 -19.62 -16.48 10.93
N GLY A 145 -18.98 -15.38 11.34
CA GLY A 145 -18.63 -14.28 10.47
C GLY A 145 -17.68 -14.67 9.34
N SER A 146 -16.63 -15.43 9.64
CA SER A 146 -15.68 -15.90 8.62
C SER A 146 -16.35 -16.86 7.63
N THR A 147 -17.24 -17.75 8.08
CA THR A 147 -17.98 -18.66 7.19
C THR A 147 -18.88 -17.90 6.22
N LEU A 148 -19.60 -16.88 6.70
CA LEU A 148 -20.45 -16.06 5.82
C LEU A 148 -19.63 -15.30 4.76
N VAL A 149 -18.48 -14.75 5.15
CA VAL A 149 -17.56 -14.08 4.20
C VAL A 149 -17.03 -15.06 3.17
N ILE A 150 -16.66 -16.28 3.57
CA ILE A 150 -16.20 -17.32 2.65
C ILE A 150 -17.30 -17.72 1.68
N LEU A 151 -18.53 -17.97 2.17
CA LEU A 151 -19.67 -18.28 1.32
C LEU A 151 -19.95 -17.16 0.32
N TRP A 152 -19.91 -15.90 0.77
CA TRP A 152 -20.03 -14.75 -0.10
C TRP A 152 -18.93 -14.71 -1.17
N HIS A 153 -17.67 -14.93 -0.80
CA HIS A 153 -16.56 -14.98 -1.76
C HIS A 153 -16.72 -16.09 -2.79
N LEU A 154 -17.22 -17.27 -2.39
CA LEU A 154 -17.48 -18.38 -3.31
C LEU A 154 -18.60 -18.03 -4.30
N VAL A 155 -19.70 -17.44 -3.82
CA VAL A 155 -20.81 -16.99 -4.68
C VAL A 155 -20.31 -15.90 -5.66
N ALA A 156 -19.57 -14.91 -5.16
CA ALA A 156 -19.00 -13.85 -6.00
C ALA A 156 -18.05 -14.43 -7.06
N THR A 157 -17.18 -15.39 -6.68
CA THR A 157 -16.26 -16.06 -7.61
C THR A 157 -17.01 -16.83 -8.69
N PHE A 158 -18.06 -17.57 -8.32
CA PHE A 158 -18.92 -18.27 -9.27
C PHE A 158 -19.51 -17.30 -10.29
N PHE A 159 -20.06 -16.16 -9.86
CA PHE A 159 -20.60 -15.16 -10.77
C PHE A 159 -19.53 -14.44 -11.60
N CYS A 160 -18.32 -14.22 -11.08
CA CYS A 160 -17.20 -13.71 -11.86
C CYS A 160 -16.82 -14.67 -13.01
N VAL A 161 -16.74 -15.97 -12.73
CA VAL A 161 -16.43 -16.99 -13.74
C VAL A 161 -17.57 -17.11 -14.76
N LEU A 162 -18.81 -17.20 -14.29
CA LEU A 162 -19.99 -17.25 -15.17
C LEU A 162 -20.06 -16.01 -16.07
N GLY A 163 -19.89 -14.82 -15.49
CA GLY A 163 -19.84 -13.57 -16.23
C GLY A 163 -18.70 -13.56 -17.26
N ALA A 164 -17.48 -13.97 -16.87
CA ALA A 164 -16.36 -14.06 -17.81
C ALA A 164 -16.66 -14.96 -19.02
N VAL A 165 -17.30 -16.11 -18.79
CA VAL A 165 -17.72 -17.04 -19.86
C VAL A 165 -18.83 -16.44 -20.73
N LEU A 166 -19.86 -15.85 -20.12
CA LEU A 166 -20.98 -15.25 -20.85
C LEU A 166 -20.55 -14.04 -21.70
N PHE A 167 -19.58 -13.27 -21.22
CA PHE A 167 -19.11 -12.04 -21.86
C PHE A 167 -17.79 -12.21 -22.65
N VAL A 168 -17.39 -13.44 -23.00
CA VAL A 168 -16.26 -13.70 -23.93
C VAL A 168 -16.35 -12.87 -25.21
N PRO A 169 -17.51 -12.72 -25.88
CA PRO A 169 -17.60 -11.90 -27.08
C PRO A 169 -17.20 -10.43 -26.84
N VAL A 170 -17.48 -9.87 -25.66
CA VAL A 170 -17.08 -8.51 -25.29
C VAL A 170 -15.57 -8.41 -25.19
N THR A 171 -14.92 -9.34 -24.50
CA THR A 171 -13.45 -9.35 -24.38
C THR A 171 -12.76 -9.50 -25.74
N TRP A 172 -13.36 -10.24 -26.67
CA TRP A 172 -12.83 -10.40 -28.03
C TRP A 172 -12.95 -9.11 -28.86
N VAL A 173 -14.06 -8.38 -28.73
CA VAL A 173 -14.21 -7.05 -29.37
C VAL A 173 -13.19 -6.06 -28.81
N GLU A 174 -13.00 -6.04 -27.49
CA GLU A 174 -12.00 -5.17 -26.84
C GLU A 174 -10.57 -5.53 -27.28
N GLN A 175 -10.23 -6.82 -27.37
CA GLN A 175 -8.93 -7.26 -27.88
C GLN A 175 -8.70 -6.83 -29.33
N ARG A 176 -9.72 -6.94 -30.19
CA ARG A 176 -9.62 -6.47 -31.59
C ARG A 176 -9.36 -4.97 -31.67
N ARG A 177 -10.07 -4.17 -30.86
CA ARG A 177 -9.85 -2.72 -30.78
C ARG A 177 -8.44 -2.38 -30.29
N ALA A 178 -7.94 -3.14 -29.31
CA ALA A 178 -6.57 -2.97 -28.80
C ALA A 178 -5.53 -3.28 -29.88
N ASN A 179 -5.68 -4.40 -30.61
CA ASN A 179 -4.77 -4.77 -31.70
C ASN A 179 -4.77 -3.72 -32.82
N SER A 180 -5.94 -3.25 -33.27
CA SER A 180 -6.01 -2.22 -34.31
C SER A 180 -5.34 -0.90 -33.91
N LYS A 181 -5.33 -0.55 -32.61
CA LYS A 181 -4.61 0.64 -32.12
C LYS A 181 -3.09 0.46 -32.13
N VAL A 182 -2.61 -0.75 -31.86
CA VAL A 182 -1.18 -1.09 -31.89
C VAL A 182 -0.69 -1.12 -33.33
N ASP A 183 -1.43 -1.79 -34.22
CA ASP A 183 -1.09 -1.88 -35.64
C ASP A 183 -1.02 -0.48 -36.28
N GLY A 184 -2.03 0.37 -36.04
CA GLY A 184 -2.02 1.75 -36.55
C GLY A 184 -0.90 2.63 -35.96
N ARG A 185 -0.42 2.34 -34.74
CA ARG A 185 0.74 3.03 -34.16
C ARG A 185 2.04 2.59 -34.84
N ASN A 186 2.22 1.29 -35.05
CA ASN A 186 3.41 0.74 -35.72
C ASN A 186 3.48 1.18 -37.18
N GLU A 187 2.36 1.16 -37.91
CA GLU A 187 2.28 1.67 -39.29
C GLU A 187 2.62 3.18 -39.37
N GLY A 188 2.18 3.97 -38.38
CA GLY A 188 2.52 5.38 -38.28
C GLY A 188 4.00 5.65 -38.01
N GLU A 189 4.63 4.81 -37.17
CA GLU A 189 6.05 4.88 -36.84
C GLU A 189 6.93 4.46 -38.04
N GLU A 190 6.60 3.34 -38.71
CA GLU A 190 7.28 2.91 -39.94
C GLU A 190 7.15 3.94 -41.08
N THR A 191 5.96 4.54 -41.24
CA THR A 191 5.74 5.58 -42.25
C THR A 191 6.57 6.83 -41.93
N GLY A 192 6.65 7.22 -40.65
CA GLY A 192 7.48 8.33 -40.19
C GLY A 192 8.96 8.09 -40.47
N ASP A 193 9.47 6.91 -40.13
CA ASP A 193 10.88 6.55 -40.35
C ASP A 193 11.25 6.54 -41.83
N ARG A 194 10.39 5.99 -42.70
CA ARG A 194 10.59 6.02 -44.16
C ARG A 194 10.64 7.45 -44.73
N VAL A 195 9.78 8.35 -44.23
CA VAL A 195 9.78 9.77 -44.66
C VAL A 195 11.05 10.48 -44.21
N VAL A 196 11.54 10.20 -43.00
CA VAL A 196 12.79 10.76 -42.48
C VAL A 196 13.98 10.24 -43.27
N GLU A 197 14.02 8.95 -43.58
CA GLU A 197 15.09 8.33 -44.38
C GLU A 197 15.12 8.85 -45.82
N ALA A 198 13.96 8.94 -46.48
CA ALA A 198 13.84 9.55 -47.80
C ALA A 198 14.38 10.99 -47.79
N SER A 199 13.95 11.80 -46.80
CA SER A 199 14.41 13.19 -46.64
C SER A 199 15.93 13.29 -46.46
N ARG A 200 16.56 12.37 -45.70
CA ARG A 200 18.03 12.30 -45.55
C ARG A 200 18.72 11.97 -46.88
N SER A 201 18.18 11.04 -47.67
CA SER A 201 18.74 10.69 -48.98
C SER A 201 18.67 11.86 -49.97
N TRP A 202 17.55 12.59 -50.00
CA TRP A 202 17.38 13.78 -50.84
C TRP A 202 18.37 14.89 -50.46
N VAL A 203 18.60 15.11 -49.16
CA VAL A 203 19.58 16.10 -48.67
C VAL A 203 21.01 15.71 -49.06
N GLN A 204 21.39 14.43 -48.99
CA GLN A 204 22.70 13.97 -49.47
C GLN A 204 22.85 14.18 -50.97
N GLN A 205 21.85 13.77 -51.76
CA GLN A 205 21.89 13.88 -53.22
C GLN A 205 21.94 15.34 -53.71
N PHE A 206 21.26 16.27 -53.05
CA PHE A 206 21.32 17.70 -53.39
C PHE A 206 22.52 18.43 -52.77
N GLY A 207 23.05 17.94 -51.64
CA GLY A 207 24.30 18.44 -51.05
C GLY A 207 25.50 18.23 -51.98
N ASP A 208 25.54 17.10 -52.68
CA ASP A 208 26.58 16.78 -53.66
C ASP A 208 26.48 17.61 -54.95
N ILE A 209 25.29 18.13 -55.30
CA ILE A 209 25.07 18.96 -56.49
C ILE A 209 25.65 20.39 -56.31
N HIS A 210 25.92 20.83 -55.07
CA HIS A 210 26.56 22.13 -54.82
C HIS A 210 28.10 22.10 -54.81
N LEU A 211 28.73 20.93 -54.95
CA LEU A 211 30.20 20.80 -55.06
C LEU A 211 30.71 20.75 -56.51
N PHE A 212 29.82 20.74 -57.52
CA PHE A 212 30.16 20.79 -58.95
C PHE A 212 29.69 22.10 -59.62
N LYS A 213 30.09 23.24 -59.06
CA LYS A 213 30.04 24.53 -59.79
C LYS A 213 31.07 25.54 -59.28
N ARG A 214 32.33 25.12 -59.26
CA ARG A 214 33.50 26.00 -59.32
C ARG A 214 34.53 25.28 -60.17
N ASP A 215 34.49 25.56 -61.46
CA ASP A 215 35.63 25.94 -62.30
C ASP A 215 35.10 26.44 -63.65
#